data_AF-A0A7X8A8Q7-F1
#
_entry.id   AF-A0A7X8A8Q7-F1
#
_cell.length_a   1.000
_cell.length_b   1.000
_cell.length_c   1.000
_cell.angle_alpha   90.00
_cell.angle_beta   90.00
_cell.angle_gamma   90.00
#
_symmetry.space_group_name_H-M   'P 1'
#
loop_
_entity.id
_entity.type
_entity.pdbx_description
1 polymer ?
#
loop_
_entity_poly.entity_id
_entity_poly.type
_entity_poly.pdbx_seq_one_letter_code
_entity_poly.pdbx_strand_id
1 'polypeptide(L)'
;MQTYAVSEEKNRWLQQQMEALDIREQDIEEKFVRSSGKGGQKVNKTSSCVYLRHAPTGVEVKCMKDRSQSINRFLARRELVEKIKKARGLPTDEDAERERIRKQKLKRKRRAQRPSAGSAKASPDLHD
;
A
#
# COMPACT_ATOMS: atom_id res chain seq x y z
N MET A 1 -24.94 -1.58 0.28
CA MET A 1 -23.46 -1.53 0.16
C MET A 1 -23.04 -0.09 -0.07
N GLN A 2 -21.95 0.38 0.52
CA GLN A 2 -21.50 1.76 0.34
C GLN A 2 -20.72 1.88 -0.97
N THR A 3 -21.18 2.75 -1.87
CA THR A 3 -20.44 3.15 -3.07
C THR A 3 -19.68 4.44 -2.78
N TYR A 4 -18.40 4.48 -3.12
CA TYR A 4 -17.58 5.69 -2.98
C TYR A 4 -17.45 6.37 -4.35
N ALA A 5 -17.13 7.68 -4.32
CA ALA A 5 -16.92 8.51 -5.50
C ALA A 5 -15.57 8.19 -6.20
N VAL A 6 -15.39 6.93 -6.57
CA VAL A 6 -14.25 6.36 -7.30
C VAL A 6 -14.79 5.44 -8.41
N SER A 7 -13.93 4.97 -9.32
CA SER A 7 -14.36 4.02 -10.36
C SER A 7 -14.97 2.76 -9.76
N GLU A 8 -15.93 2.17 -10.46
CA GLU A 8 -16.60 0.95 -9.99
C GLU A 8 -15.64 -0.21 -9.73
N GLU A 9 -14.60 -0.34 -10.55
CA GLU A 9 -13.54 -1.34 -10.38
C GLU A 9 -12.87 -1.23 -9.01
N LYS A 10 -12.61 -0.02 -8.55
CA LYS A 10 -12.01 0.23 -7.23
C LYS A 10 -12.96 -0.15 -6.11
N ASN A 11 -14.24 0.17 -6.25
CA ASN A 11 -15.27 -0.21 -5.28
C ASN A 11 -15.42 -1.74 -5.20
N ARG A 12 -15.44 -2.45 -6.35
CA ARG A 12 -15.49 -3.91 -6.42
C ARG A 12 -14.27 -4.56 -5.79
N TRP A 13 -13.07 -4.07 -6.10
CA TRP A 13 -11.84 -4.57 -5.50
C TRP A 13 -11.86 -4.43 -3.98
N LEU A 14 -12.28 -3.27 -3.46
CA LEU A 14 -12.33 -3.04 -2.01
C LEU A 14 -13.30 -4.02 -1.33
N GLN A 15 -14.47 -4.23 -1.92
CA GLN A 15 -15.45 -5.19 -1.41
C GLN A 15 -14.86 -6.60 -1.33
N GLN A 16 -14.27 -7.08 -2.43
CA GLN A 16 -13.68 -8.41 -2.48
C GLN A 16 -12.57 -8.59 -1.43
N GLN A 17 -11.75 -7.56 -1.21
CA GLN A 17 -10.69 -7.63 -0.19
C GLN A 17 -11.25 -7.63 1.23
N MET A 18 -12.31 -6.87 1.50
CA MET A 18 -12.97 -6.86 2.80
C MET A 18 -13.64 -8.21 3.07
N GLU A 19 -14.33 -8.77 2.09
CA GLU A 19 -14.97 -10.09 2.18
C GLU A 19 -13.95 -11.21 2.37
N ALA A 20 -12.84 -11.20 1.61
CA ALA A 20 -11.75 -12.16 1.77
C ALA A 20 -11.08 -12.13 3.15
N LEU A 21 -11.19 -11.00 3.88
CA LEU A 21 -10.67 -10.85 5.23
C LEU A 21 -11.75 -10.96 6.32
N ASP A 22 -13.00 -11.28 5.95
CA ASP A 22 -14.18 -11.26 6.82
C ASP A 22 -14.32 -9.94 7.60
N ILE A 23 -14.00 -8.82 6.95
CA ILE A 23 -14.17 -7.48 7.51
C ILE A 23 -15.59 -7.02 7.18
N ARG A 24 -16.43 -6.90 8.20
CA ARG A 24 -17.81 -6.45 8.04
C ARG A 24 -17.94 -4.97 8.36
N GLU A 25 -18.86 -4.31 7.65
CA GLU A 25 -19.16 -2.90 7.86
C GLU A 25 -19.63 -2.58 9.29
N GLN A 26 -20.36 -3.51 9.91
CA GLN A 26 -20.86 -3.41 11.29
C GLN A 26 -19.74 -3.39 12.34
N ASP A 27 -18.57 -3.95 12.02
CA ASP A 27 -17.42 -4.06 12.93
C ASP A 27 -16.47 -2.85 12.81
N ILE A 28 -16.79 -1.93 11.89
CA ILE A 28 -16.01 -0.72 11.63
C ILE A 28 -16.71 0.47 12.25
N GLU A 29 -16.03 1.10 13.21
CA GLU A 29 -16.41 2.40 13.73
C GLU A 29 -15.85 3.50 12.83
N GLU A 30 -16.73 4.24 12.17
CA GLU A 30 -16.39 5.40 11.34
C GLU A 30 -16.63 6.70 12.12
N LYS A 31 -15.62 7.57 12.15
CA LYS A 31 -15.70 8.91 12.77
C LYS A 31 -15.12 9.95 11.82
N PHE A 32 -15.72 11.13 11.78
CA PHE A 32 -15.20 12.26 11.01
C PHE A 32 -14.51 13.24 11.94
N VAL A 33 -13.23 13.49 11.68
CA VAL A 33 -12.39 14.34 12.52
C VAL A 33 -12.20 15.68 11.83
N ARG A 34 -12.29 16.76 12.61
CA ARG A 34 -11.93 18.10 12.13
C ARG A 34 -10.44 18.32 12.34
N SER A 35 -9.77 18.85 11.33
CA SER A 35 -8.38 19.26 11.44
C SER A 35 -8.31 20.52 12.31
N SER A 36 -7.71 20.43 13.49
CA SER A 36 -7.55 21.56 14.43
C SER A 36 -6.20 22.29 14.29
N GLY A 37 -5.51 22.12 13.15
CA GLY A 37 -4.17 22.68 12.92
C GLY A 37 -4.16 24.13 12.44
N LYS A 38 -2.98 24.76 12.39
CA LYS A 38 -2.69 26.05 11.73
C LYS A 38 -2.82 25.99 10.19
N GLY A 39 -3.74 25.17 9.68
CA GLY A 39 -4.07 25.08 8.26
C GLY A 39 -4.96 26.23 7.80
N GLY A 40 -4.98 26.49 6.49
CA GLY A 40 -5.80 27.55 5.90
C GLY A 40 -7.30 27.38 6.21
N GLN A 41 -8.04 28.49 6.20
CA GLN A 41 -9.46 28.58 6.59
C GLN A 41 -10.37 27.48 6.01
N LYS A 42 -10.04 26.96 4.83
CA LYS A 42 -10.82 25.93 4.13
C LYS A 42 -10.70 24.54 4.75
N VAL A 43 -9.52 24.15 5.24
CA VAL A 43 -9.26 22.81 5.81
C VAL A 43 -9.88 22.66 7.19
N ASN A 44 -9.92 23.74 7.96
CA ASN A 44 -10.47 23.72 9.33
C ASN A 44 -12.01 23.74 9.34
N LYS A 45 -12.65 24.22 8.27
CA LYS A 45 -14.12 24.29 8.17
C LYS A 45 -14.74 22.93 7.82
N THR A 46 -14.11 22.13 6.96
CA THR A 46 -14.66 20.87 6.45
C THR A 46 -14.12 19.66 7.20
N SER A 47 -15.00 18.83 7.77
CA SER A 47 -14.67 17.55 8.42
C SER A 47 -14.33 16.45 7.39
N SER A 48 -13.35 16.68 6.51
CA SER A 48 -13.00 15.73 5.45
C SER A 48 -12.16 14.56 5.94
N CYS A 49 -11.53 14.65 7.12
CA CYS A 49 -10.70 13.57 7.66
C CYS A 49 -11.59 12.43 8.19
N VAL A 50 -11.29 11.22 7.74
CA VAL A 50 -12.00 10.00 8.12
C VAL A 50 -11.11 9.20 9.05
N TYR A 51 -11.68 8.79 10.17
CA TYR A 51 -11.10 7.87 11.13
C TYR A 51 -11.91 6.59 11.12
N LEU A 52 -11.24 5.45 10.94
CA LEU A 52 -11.83 4.13 10.99
C LEU A 52 -11.13 3.30 12.08
N ARG A 53 -11.92 2.58 12.86
CA ARG A 53 -11.44 1.59 13.82
C ARG A 53 -12.17 0.27 13.59
N HIS A 54 -11.43 -0.80 13.37
CA HIS A 54 -11.99 -2.14 13.28
C HIS A 54 -11.96 -2.79 14.67
N ALA A 55 -13.13 -2.97 15.28
CA ALA A 55 -13.23 -3.43 16.66
C ALA A 55 -12.62 -4.83 16.90
N PRO A 56 -12.81 -5.85 16.04
CA PRO A 56 -12.26 -7.19 16.25
C PRO A 56 -10.73 -7.26 16.21
N THR A 57 -10.08 -6.46 15.35
CA THR A 57 -8.62 -6.49 15.21
C THR A 57 -7.91 -5.37 15.98
N GLY A 58 -8.66 -4.39 16.51
CA GLY A 58 -8.10 -3.20 17.15
C GLY A 58 -7.29 -2.29 16.21
N VAL A 59 -7.43 -2.45 14.89
CA VAL A 59 -6.65 -1.68 13.91
C VAL A 59 -7.33 -0.35 13.65
N GLU A 60 -6.54 0.72 13.74
CA GLU A 60 -7.00 2.09 13.56
C GLU A 60 -6.33 2.75 12.35
N VAL A 61 -7.12 3.51 11.60
CA VAL A 61 -6.70 4.22 10.40
C VAL A 61 -7.28 5.62 10.40
N LYS A 62 -6.42 6.61 10.15
CA LYS A 62 -6.84 7.99 9.91
C LYS A 62 -6.39 8.38 8.51
N CYS A 63 -7.35 8.75 7.66
CA CYS A 63 -7.07 9.14 6.28
C CYS A 63 -7.55 10.57 6.01
N MET A 64 -6.66 11.39 5.47
CA MET A 64 -6.96 12.72 4.93
C MET A 64 -6.06 12.93 3.71
N LYS A 65 -6.54 12.54 2.53
CA LYS A 65 -5.79 12.69 1.27
C LYS A 65 -6.49 13.64 0.31
N ASP A 66 -7.81 13.65 0.30
CA ASP A 66 -8.63 14.49 -0.57
C ASP A 66 -9.51 15.47 0.24
N ARG A 67 -10.09 16.46 -0.44
CA ARG A 67 -11.14 17.33 0.11
C ARG A 67 -12.49 16.63 0.24
N SER A 68 -12.71 15.58 -0.57
CA SER A 68 -13.93 14.78 -0.56
C SER A 68 -13.90 13.72 0.53
N GLN A 69 -14.91 13.76 1.41
CA GLN A 69 -15.12 12.74 2.44
C GLN A 69 -15.32 11.35 1.81
N SER A 70 -16.08 11.24 0.71
CA SER A 70 -16.34 9.95 0.05
C SER A 70 -15.05 9.28 -0.44
N ILE A 71 -14.15 10.07 -1.03
CA ILE A 71 -12.83 9.57 -1.47
C ILE A 71 -11.99 9.17 -0.25
N ASN A 72 -11.99 9.97 0.82
CA ASN A 72 -11.25 9.62 2.04
C ASN A 72 -11.79 8.37 2.74
N ARG A 73 -13.10 8.08 2.68
CA ARG A 73 -13.68 6.84 3.21
C ARG A 73 -13.15 5.62 2.44
N PHE A 74 -13.17 5.68 1.11
CA PHE A 74 -12.58 4.63 0.27
C PHE A 74 -11.12 4.37 0.62
N LEU A 75 -10.33 5.45 0.70
CA LEU A 75 -8.89 5.36 0.99
C LEU A 75 -8.62 4.83 2.40
N ALA A 76 -9.40 5.26 3.40
CA ALA A 76 -9.29 4.78 4.76
C ALA A 76 -9.56 3.26 4.84
N ARG A 77 -10.59 2.76 4.15
CA ARG A 77 -10.91 1.33 4.12
C ARG A 77 -9.87 0.51 3.39
N ARG A 78 -9.34 1.02 2.28
CA ARG A 78 -8.23 0.38 1.58
C ARG A 78 -7.02 0.23 2.49
N GLU A 79 -6.66 1.28 3.22
CA GLU A 79 -5.54 1.26 4.15
C GLU A 79 -5.83 0.35 5.37
N LEU A 80 -7.08 0.27 5.82
CA LEU A 80 -7.50 -0.67 6.86
C LEU A 80 -7.29 -2.13 6.44
N VAL A 81 -7.69 -2.48 5.22
CA VAL A 81 -7.47 -3.80 4.61
C VAL A 81 -5.98 -4.14 4.58
N GLU A 82 -5.14 -3.22 4.09
CA GLU A 82 -3.67 -3.41 4.03
C GLU A 82 -3.08 -3.64 5.42
N LYS A 83 -3.47 -2.84 6.43
CA LYS A 83 -3.00 -3.00 7.81
C LYS A 83 -3.46 -4.33 8.42
N ILE A 84 -4.70 -4.75 8.18
CA ILE A 84 -5.22 -6.02 8.69
C ILE A 84 -4.49 -7.20 8.03
N LYS A 85 -4.24 -7.17 6.71
CA LYS A 85 -3.43 -8.19 6.03
C LYS A 85 -2.06 -8.32 6.68
N LYS A 86 -1.39 -7.18 6.90
CA LYS A 86 -0.07 -7.15 7.54
C LYS A 86 -0.11 -7.70 8.97
N ALA A 87 -1.13 -7.35 9.75
CA ALA A 87 -1.31 -7.87 11.11
C ALA A 87 -1.56 -9.38 11.14
N ARG A 88 -2.22 -9.93 10.11
CA ARG A 88 -2.44 -11.38 9.94
C ARG A 88 -1.26 -12.11 9.28
N GLY A 89 -0.17 -11.41 8.95
CA GLY A 89 0.98 -12.00 8.25
C GLY A 89 0.71 -12.39 6.80
N LEU A 90 -0.37 -11.87 6.20
CA LEU A 90 -0.71 -12.11 4.80
C LEU A 90 0.12 -11.20 3.90
N PRO A 91 0.52 -11.68 2.70
CA PRO A 91 1.26 -10.86 1.75
C PRO A 91 0.42 -9.65 1.36
N THR A 92 0.98 -8.45 1.57
CA THR A 92 0.41 -7.20 1.10
C THR A 92 0.89 -6.90 -0.32
N ASP A 93 0.18 -6.03 -1.02
CA ASP A 93 0.63 -5.49 -2.31
C ASP A 93 2.02 -4.82 -2.19
N GLU A 94 2.31 -4.18 -1.06
CA GLU A 94 3.62 -3.58 -0.78
C GLU A 94 4.73 -4.63 -0.65
N ASP A 95 4.45 -5.76 0.00
CA ASP A 95 5.41 -6.85 0.17
C ASP A 95 5.71 -7.52 -1.17
N ALA A 96 4.68 -7.74 -2.00
CA ALA A 96 4.84 -8.26 -3.35
C ALA A 96 5.70 -7.32 -4.22
N GLU A 97 5.45 -6.01 -4.14
CA GLU A 97 6.24 -5.01 -4.87
C GLU A 97 7.68 -4.95 -4.36
N ARG A 98 7.88 -4.97 -3.05
CA ARG A 98 9.23 -5.01 -2.44
C ARG A 98 10.01 -6.24 -2.89
N GLU A 99 9.36 -7.39 -3.00
CA GLU A 99 9.97 -8.62 -3.51
C GLU A 99 10.36 -8.51 -4.99
N ARG A 100 9.49 -7.92 -5.84
CA ARG A 100 9.80 -7.64 -7.25
C ARG A 100 11.01 -6.73 -7.40
N ILE A 101 11.04 -5.63 -6.65
CA ILE A 101 12.17 -4.69 -6.64
C ILE A 101 13.45 -5.40 -6.19
N ARG A 102 13.38 -6.23 -5.15
CA ARG A 102 14.52 -7.03 -4.66
C ARG A 102 15.04 -7.99 -5.74
N LYS A 103 14.16 -8.74 -6.42
CA LYS A 103 14.52 -9.65 -7.53
C LYS A 103 15.15 -8.88 -8.69
N GLN A 104 14.60 -7.71 -9.05
CA GLN A 104 15.14 -6.87 -10.11
C GLN A 104 16.56 -6.36 -9.78
N LYS A 105 16.77 -5.88 -8.55
CA LYS A 105 18.09 -5.45 -8.05
C LYS A 105 19.10 -6.59 -8.05
N LEU A 106 18.70 -7.79 -7.60
CA LEU A 106 19.57 -8.97 -7.59
C LEU A 106 19.97 -9.38 -9.01
N LYS A 107 19.04 -9.36 -9.98
CA LYS A 107 19.33 -9.66 -11.40
C LYS A 107 20.31 -8.66 -12.01
N ARG A 108 20.16 -7.36 -11.69
CA ARG A 108 21.10 -6.32 -12.13
C ARG A 108 22.49 -6.54 -11.54
N LYS A 109 22.60 -6.79 -10.23
CA LYS A 109 23.86 -7.11 -9.55
C LYS A 109 24.53 -8.34 -10.17
N ARG A 110 23.77 -9.42 -10.41
CA ARG A 110 24.29 -10.64 -11.04
C ARG A 110 24.80 -10.41 -12.47
N ARG A 111 24.15 -9.55 -13.25
CA ARG A 111 24.63 -9.18 -14.61
C ARG A 111 25.92 -8.36 -14.56
N ALA A 112 26.04 -7.42 -13.63
CA ALA A 112 27.24 -6.60 -13.46
C ALA A 112 28.45 -7.39 -12.94
N GLN A 113 28.22 -8.45 -12.16
CA GLN A 113 29.27 -9.31 -11.62
C GLN A 113 29.67 -10.47 -12.53
N ARG A 114 28.99 -10.66 -13.67
CA ARG A 114 29.45 -11.64 -14.66
C ARG A 114 30.72 -11.09 -15.29
N PRO A 115 31.90 -11.73 -15.10
CA PRO A 115 33.07 -11.35 -15.87
C PRO A 115 32.75 -11.49 -17.36
N SER A 116 33.20 -10.55 -18.18
CA SER A 116 33.16 -10.69 -19.64
C SER A 116 33.86 -11.99 -20.01
N ALA A 117 33.21 -12.84 -20.79
CA ALA A 117 33.75 -14.09 -21.30
C ALA A 117 34.84 -13.82 -22.37
N GLY A 118 35.91 -13.11 -22.00
CA GLY A 118 36.94 -12.62 -22.91
C GLY A 118 38.32 -12.39 -22.28
N SER A 119 38.54 -12.75 -21.01
CA SER A 119 39.86 -12.67 -20.38
C SER A 119 40.31 -14.06 -19.93
N ALA A 120 40.53 -14.97 -20.88
CA ALA A 120 41.20 -16.23 -20.62
C ALA A 120 42.48 -16.31 -21.47
N LYS A 121 43.61 -16.13 -20.77
CA LYS A 121 44.99 -16.55 -21.09
C LYS A 121 45.79 -15.66 -22.06
N ALA A 122 46.52 -14.71 -21.47
CA ALA A 122 47.87 -14.37 -21.90
C ALA A 122 48.86 -15.26 -21.12
N SER A 123 49.82 -15.89 -21.79
CA SER A 123 51.12 -16.33 -21.23
C SER A 123 52.05 -16.84 -22.34
N PRO A 124 53.38 -16.77 -22.15
CA PRO A 124 54.27 -16.04 -23.04
C PRO A 124 55.25 -16.94 -23.82
N ASP A 125 55.98 -16.29 -24.73
CA ASP A 125 57.04 -16.79 -25.60
C ASP A 125 57.96 -17.87 -25.01
N LEU A 126 58.17 -18.94 -25.77
CA LEU A 126 59.42 -19.69 -25.83
C LEU A 126 59.69 -20.05 -27.29
N HIS A 127 60.63 -19.35 -27.92
CA HIS A 127 61.33 -19.79 -29.12
C HIS A 127 62.70 -20.34 -28.68
N ASP A 128 63.02 -21.55 -29.13
CA ASP A 128 64.37 -22.12 -29.18
C ASP A 128 64.96 -21.89 -30.58
#